data_AF-A0A0F5PI26-F1
#
_entry.id   AF-A0A0F5PI26-F1
#
_cell.length_a   1.000
_cell.length_b   1.000
_cell.length_c   1.000
_cell.angle_alpha   90.00
_cell.angle_beta   90.00
_cell.angle_gamma   90.00
#
_symmetry.space_group_name_H-M   'P 1'
#
loop_
_entity.id
_entity.type
_entity.pdbx_description
1 polymer ?
#
loop_
_entity_poly.entity_id
_entity_poly.type
_entity_poly.pdbx_seq_one_letter_code
_entity_poly.pdbx_strand_id
1 'polypeptide(L)' 'MSEHADAAILLRELLDGIARADALAQNHDRARADREHHAEAAQHADELAEAGRRAALVLIESAFPGVCWSMIERAAL' A
#
# COMPACT_ATOMS: atom_id res chain seq x y z
N MET A 1 4.01 -27.47 3.91
CA MET A 1 4.20 -26.18 3.23
C MET A 1 3.83 -25.12 4.24
N SER A 2 4.76 -24.23 4.58
CA SER A 2 4.72 -23.42 5.81
C SER A 2 3.92 -22.14 5.58
N GLU A 3 2.98 -21.81 6.47
CA GLU A 3 2.10 -20.62 6.42
C GLU A 3 2.87 -19.30 6.22
N HIS A 4 4.14 -19.25 6.63
CA HIS A 4 5.02 -18.11 6.43
C HIS A 4 5.41 -17.87 4.97
N ALA A 5 5.47 -18.93 4.14
CA ALA A 5 5.76 -18.80 2.72
C ALA A 5 4.57 -18.20 1.96
N ASP A 6 3.35 -18.57 2.34
CA ASP A 6 2.12 -18.05 1.73
C ASP A 6 1.91 -16.58 2.10
N ALA A 7 2.20 -16.19 3.35
CA ALA A 7 2.18 -14.79 3.78
C ALA A 7 3.22 -13.92 3.04
N ALA A 8 4.41 -14.46 2.77
CA ALA A 8 5.45 -13.75 2.03
C ALA A 8 5.09 -13.54 0.55
N ILE A 9 4.39 -14.50 -0.06
CA ILE A 9 3.88 -14.38 -1.44
C ILE A 9 2.77 -13.33 -1.50
N LEU A 10 1.81 -13.37 -0.57
CA LEU A 10 0.73 -12.39 -0.50
C LEU A 10 1.26 -10.96 -0.30
N LEU A 11 2.26 -10.80 0.58
CA LEU A 11 2.90 -9.50 0.81
C LEU A 11 3.58 -8.98 -0.46
N ARG A 12 4.26 -9.85 -1.20
CA ARG A 12 4.90 -9.48 -2.47
C ARG A 12 3.87 -9.02 -3.50
N GLU A 13 2.76 -9.74 -3.63
CA GLU A 13 1.68 -9.37 -4.56
C GLU A 13 1.05 -8.02 -4.21
N LEU A 14 0.85 -7.74 -2.92
CA LEU A 14 0.35 -6.45 -2.45
C LEU A 14 1.32 -5.30 -2.76
N LEU A 15 2.63 -5.49 -2.51
CA LEU A 15 3.66 -4.49 -2.80
C LEU A 15 3.79 -4.21 -4.30
N ASP A 16 3.72 -5.25 -5.13
CA ASP A 16 3.70 -5.09 -6.60
C ASP A 16 2.43 -4.35 -7.06
N GLY A 17 1.29 -4.60 -6.41
CA GLY A 17 0.04 -3.87 -6.65
C GLY A 17 0.16 -2.37 -6.38
N ILE A 18 0.79 -2.00 -5.25
CA ILE A 18 1.05 -0.61 -4.88
C ILE A 18 1.99 0.07 -5.90
N ALA A 19 3.11 -0.58 -6.24
CA ALA A 19 4.07 -0.02 -7.19
C ALA A 19 3.46 0.21 -8.58
N ARG A 20 2.55 -0.67 -9.03
CA ARG A 20 1.81 -0.49 -10.28
C ARG A 20 0.80 0.65 -10.20
N ALA A 21 0.11 0.79 -9.08
CA ALA A 21 -0.83 1.89 -8.87
C ALA A 21 -0.11 3.25 -8.87
N ASP A 22 1.04 3.35 -8.20
CA ASP A 22 1.88 4.56 -8.20
C ASP A 22 2.38 4.92 -9.60
N ALA A 23 2.87 3.93 -10.35
CA ALA A 23 3.32 4.14 -11.72
C ALA A 23 2.17 4.59 -12.65
N LEU A 24 0.96 4.08 -12.43
CA LEU A 24 -0.24 4.47 -13.17
C LEU A 24 -0.63 5.92 -12.84
N ALA A 25 -0.68 6.27 -11.55
CA ALA A 25 -0.98 7.63 -11.10
C ALA A 25 0.01 8.66 -11.68
N GLN A 26 1.31 8.37 -11.66
CA GLN A 26 2.34 9.22 -12.26
C GLN A 26 2.18 9.42 -13.78
N ASN A 27 1.66 8.42 -14.49
CA ASN A 27 1.39 8.52 -15.92
C ASN A 27 0.13 9.38 -16.19
N HIS A 28 -0.88 9.33 -15.32
CA HIS A 28 -2.09 10.14 -15.43
C HIS A 28 -1.86 11.61 -15.06
N ASP A 29 -0.96 11.90 -14.12
CA ASP A 29 -0.58 13.28 -13.74
C ASP A 29 0.06 14.10 -14.88
N ARG A 30 0.52 13.43 -15.95
CA ARG A 30 1.10 14.08 -17.13
C ARG A 30 0.09 14.41 -18.23
N ALA A 31 -1.16 13.97 -18.13
CA ALA A 31 -2.23 14.25 -19.09
C ALA A 31 -3.07 15.46 -18.65
N ARG A 32 -2.79 16.64 -19.22
CA ARG A 32 -3.34 17.96 -18.82
C ARG A 32 -4.81 18.20 -19.22
N ALA A 33 -5.70 17.21 -19.14
CA ALA A 33 -7.09 17.38 -19.58
C ALA A 33 -8.08 16.47 -18.85
N ASP A 34 -8.14 16.51 -17.51
CA ASP A 34 -9.34 16.07 -16.75
C ASP A 34 -9.22 16.35 -15.24
N ARG A 35 -9.09 17.61 -14.84
CA ARG A 35 -8.80 18.00 -13.44
C ARG A 35 -9.80 17.45 -12.40
N GLU A 36 -11.06 17.23 -12.77
CA GLU A 36 -12.06 16.62 -11.87
C GLU A 36 -11.92 15.09 -11.80
N HIS A 37 -11.75 14.41 -12.93
CA HIS A 37 -11.55 12.95 -12.95
C HIS A 37 -10.22 12.55 -12.28
N HIS A 38 -9.18 13.38 -12.39
CA HIS A 38 -7.91 13.18 -11.70
C HIS A 38 -8.02 13.36 -10.19
N ALA A 39 -8.86 14.29 -9.70
CA ALA A 39 -9.07 14.46 -8.27
C ALA A 39 -9.77 13.24 -7.65
N GLU A 40 -10.80 12.71 -8.32
CA GLU A 40 -11.47 11.48 -7.89
C GLU A 40 -10.57 10.25 -7.97
N ALA A 41 -9.77 10.12 -9.03
CA ALA A 41 -8.81 9.02 -9.17
C ALA A 41 -7.69 9.09 -8.12
N ALA A 42 -7.18 10.29 -7.81
CA ALA A 42 -6.18 10.49 -6.76
C ALA A 42 -6.77 10.19 -5.38
N GLN A 43 -7.99 10.66 -5.09
CA GLN A 43 -8.67 10.34 -3.85
C GLN A 43 -8.91 8.84 -3.69
N HIS A 44 -9.35 8.17 -4.77
CA HIS A 44 -9.56 6.72 -4.73
C HIS A 44 -8.25 5.95 -4.54
N ALA A 45 -7.15 6.41 -5.14
CA ALA A 45 -5.82 5.84 -4.94
C ALA A 45 -5.35 6.02 -3.48
N ASP A 46 -5.56 7.20 -2.88
CA ASP A 46 -5.24 7.46 -1.48
C ASP A 46 -6.07 6.60 -0.52
N GLU A 47 -7.37 6.42 -0.81
CA GLU A 47 -8.26 5.55 -0.05
C GLU A 47 -7.81 4.08 -0.11
N LEU A 48 -7.41 3.60 -1.29
CA LEU A 48 -6.87 2.26 -1.46
C LEU A 48 -5.52 2.09 -0.75
N ALA A 49 -4.63 3.08 -0.83
CA ALA A 49 -3.35 3.05 -0.13
C ALA A 49 -3.54 3.05 1.40
N GLU A 50 -4.49 3.82 1.90
CA GLU A 50 -4.85 3.86 3.33
C GLU A 50 -5.47 2.54 3.79
N ALA A 51 -6.37 1.96 3.00
CA ALA A 51 -6.92 0.62 3.27
C ALA A 51 -5.81 -0.43 3.30
N GLY A 52 -4.87 -0.39 2.35
CA GLY A 52 -3.70 -1.26 2.30
C GLY A 52 -2.79 -1.10 3.51
N ARG A 53 -2.49 0.14 3.92
CA ARG A 53 -1.71 0.42 5.14
C ARG A 53 -2.37 -0.16 6.39
N ARG A 54 -3.69 0.03 6.55
CA ARG A 54 -4.43 -0.52 7.70
C ARG A 54 -4.41 -2.05 7.72
N ALA A 55 -4.60 -2.68 6.56
CA ALA A 55 -4.53 -4.14 6.44
C ALA A 55 -3.13 -4.67 6.79
N ALA A 56 -2.08 -4.02 6.28
CA ALA A 56 -0.69 -4.37 6.59
C ALA A 56 -0.40 -4.21 8.09
N LEU A 57 -0.90 -3.14 8.72
CA LEU A 57 -0.72 -2.88 10.13
C LEU A 57 -1.37 -3.97 11.01
N VAL A 58 -2.61 -4.37 10.70
CA VAL A 58 -3.28 -5.48 11.40
C VAL A 58 -2.49 -6.78 11.27
N LEU A 59 -1.97 -7.09 10.08
CA LEU A 59 -1.17 -8.29 9.85
C LEU A 59 0.14 -8.26 10.66
N ILE A 60 0.84 -7.12 10.67
CA ILE A 60 2.10 -6.96 11.40
C ILE A 60 1.87 -7.05 12.90
N GLU A 61 0.84 -6.39 13.45
CA GLU A 61 0.49 -6.48 14.87
C GLU A 61 0.12 -7.91 15.27
N SER A 62 -0.57 -8.66 14.40
CA SER A 62 -0.90 -10.07 14.65
C SER A 62 0.34 -10.97 14.64
N ALA A 63 1.30 -10.71 13.74
CA ALA A 63 2.51 -11.50 13.58
C ALA A 63 3.57 -11.18 14.64
N PHE A 64 3.59 -9.96 15.14
CA PHE A 64 4.56 -9.44 16.10
C PHE A 64 3.88 -8.70 17.24
N PRO A 65 3.31 -9.42 18.22
CA PRO A 65 2.65 -8.80 19.37
C PRO A 65 3.64 -7.89 20.11
N GLY A 66 3.34 -6.59 20.17
CA GLY A 66 4.16 -5.56 20.80
C GLY A 66 4.97 -4.67 19.83
N VAL A 67 4.94 -4.95 18.52
CA VAL A 67 5.49 -4.04 17.51
C VAL A 67 4.41 -3.05 17.08
N CYS A 68 4.65 -1.76 17.31
CA CYS A 68 3.74 -0.69 16.88
C CYS A 68 4.29 0.05 15.64
N TRP A 69 3.40 0.70 14.90
CA TRP A 69 3.74 1.39 13.64
C TRP A 69 4.91 2.38 13.76
N SER A 70 5.01 3.10 14.87
CA SER A 70 6.12 4.04 15.11
C SER A 70 7.48 3.35 15.22
N MET A 71 7.53 2.07 15.61
CA MET A 71 8.76 1.27 15.59
C MET A 71 9.12 0.86 14.16
N ILE A 72 8.13 0.62 13.30
CA ILE A 72 8.31 0.27 11.89
C ILE A 72 8.78 1.50 11.10
N GLU A 73 8.14 2.65 11.27
CA GLU A 73 8.56 3.91 10.63
C GLU A 73 9.99 4.28 11.00
N ARG A 74 10.39 4.11 12.27
CA ARG A 74 11.77 4.35 12.70
C ARG A 74 12.80 3.40 12.11
N ALA A 75 12.40 2.19 11.71
CA ALA A 75 13.30 1.22 11.09
C ALA A 75 13.40 1.37 9.57
N ALA A 76 12.44 2.05 8.95
CA ALA A 76 12.38 2.29 7.52
C ALA A 76 13.10 3.59 7.07
N LEU A 77 13.42 4.48 8.03
CA LEU A 77 14.26 5.68 7.86
C LEU A 77 15.76 5.34 7.99
#